data_AF-A0A4Y3G3Q0-F1
#
_entry.id   AF-A0A4Y3G3Q0-F1
#
_cell.length_a   1.000
_cell.length_b   1.000
_cell.length_c   1.000
_cell.angle_alpha   90.00
_cell.angle_beta   90.00
_cell.angle_gamma   90.00
#
_symmetry.space_group_name_H-M   'P 1'
#
loop_
_entity.id
_entity.type
_entity.pdbx_description
1 polymer ?
#
loop_
_entity_poly.entity_id
_entity_poly.type
_entity_poly.pdbx_seq_one_letter_code
_entity_poly.pdbx_strand_id
1 'polypeptide(L)'
;MTSKTNQTYFLAKVALLCYEGVGWRLAVGREGTPFSALIGGETWAFEITESEWQELAILVLALESQHAELQGQLMLEEVIELEMERGVWWGCMDGDCHHWNLKLILNGEASAQRSMEAHWPSPAAAAIVAAMRTAWDLENYQTH
;
A
#
# COMPACT_ATOMS: atom_id res chain seq x y z
N MET A 1 30.75 5.63 31.27
CA MET A 1 29.98 4.51 30.67
C MET A 1 28.62 5.06 30.25
N THR A 2 28.58 5.72 29.10
CA THR A 2 27.34 6.23 28.52
C THR A 2 26.73 5.14 27.64
N SER A 3 25.45 4.90 27.89
CA SER A 3 24.59 3.87 27.33
C SER A 3 24.70 3.74 25.80
N LYS A 4 25.17 2.57 25.32
CA LYS A 4 25.05 2.16 23.91
C LYS A 4 23.60 1.92 23.48
N THR A 5 22.65 1.90 24.43
CA THR A 5 21.26 1.55 24.18
C THR A 5 20.49 2.70 23.53
N ASN A 6 20.84 3.97 23.77
CA ASN A 6 20.13 5.12 23.18
C ASN A 6 20.55 5.44 21.73
N GLN A 7 21.67 4.91 21.25
CA GLN A 7 22.14 5.16 19.90
C GLN A 7 21.44 4.28 18.86
N THR A 8 20.95 3.11 19.28
CA THR A 8 20.20 2.18 18.43
C THR A 8 18.78 2.68 18.12
N TYR A 9 18.11 3.35 19.07
CA TYR A 9 16.78 3.93 18.85
C TYR A 9 16.80 5.15 17.91
N PHE A 10 17.88 5.94 17.92
CA PHE A 10 17.99 7.11 17.05
C PHE A 10 18.25 6.75 15.58
N LEU A 11 18.84 5.59 15.31
CA LEU A 11 19.13 5.12 13.94
C LEU A 11 17.90 4.53 13.23
N ALA A 12 16.86 4.13 13.95
CA ALA A 12 15.62 3.60 13.35
C ALA A 12 14.72 4.69 12.74
N LYS A 13 14.88 5.96 13.14
CA LYS A 13 14.01 7.08 12.71
C LYS A 13 14.39 7.71 11.36
N VAL A 14 15.26 7.06 10.58
CA VAL A 14 15.91 7.65 9.38
C VAL A 14 15.87 6.71 8.16
N ALA A 15 15.26 5.53 8.25
CA ALA A 15 15.27 4.58 7.15
C ALA A 15 14.13 4.85 6.17
N LEU A 16 14.48 5.17 4.91
CA LEU A 16 13.59 4.99 3.78
C LEU A 16 13.42 3.48 3.57
N LEU A 17 12.19 2.99 3.63
CA LEU A 17 11.86 1.61 3.28
C LEU A 17 11.69 1.55 1.76
N CYS A 18 12.42 0.66 1.09
CA CYS A 18 12.28 0.42 -0.35
C CYS A 18 12.09 -1.07 -0.61
N TYR A 19 11.02 -1.40 -1.32
CA TYR A 19 10.67 -2.74 -1.76
C TYR A 19 10.38 -2.69 -3.26
N GLU A 20 10.88 -3.68 -4.01
CA GLU A 20 10.61 -3.79 -5.44
C GLU A 20 10.61 -5.24 -5.90
N GLY A 21 9.97 -5.48 -7.03
CA GLY A 21 9.95 -6.76 -7.70
C GLY A 21 9.44 -6.60 -9.13
N VAL A 22 9.24 -7.73 -9.82
CA VAL A 22 8.71 -7.72 -11.19
C VAL A 22 7.33 -7.06 -11.19
N GLY A 23 7.16 -5.98 -11.93
CA GLY A 23 5.89 -5.28 -12.07
C GLY A 23 5.45 -4.39 -10.90
N TRP A 24 6.25 -4.20 -9.85
CA TRP A 24 5.86 -3.34 -8.73
C TRP A 24 7.06 -2.72 -7.98
N ARG A 25 6.80 -1.58 -7.33
CA ARG A 25 7.73 -0.95 -6.37
C ARG A 25 6.97 -0.14 -5.32
N LEU A 26 7.54 -0.08 -4.13
CA LEU A 26 7.08 0.71 -3.00
C LEU A 26 8.30 1.37 -2.34
N ALA A 27 8.23 2.68 -2.14
CA ALA A 27 9.13 3.37 -1.23
C ALA A 27 8.33 4.16 -0.21
N VAL A 28 8.65 4.04 1.07
CA VAL A 28 7.98 4.78 2.16
C VAL A 28 9.04 5.46 3.00
N GLY A 29 8.98 6.79 3.03
CA GLY A 29 9.98 7.72 3.53
C GLY A 29 9.52 8.53 4.73
N ARG A 30 10.32 9.55 5.08
CA ARG A 30 10.26 10.27 6.37
C ARG A 30 8.99 11.12 6.53
N GLU A 31 8.50 11.18 7.77
CA GLU A 31 7.63 12.25 8.26
C GLU A 31 8.20 13.64 7.88
N GLY A 32 7.36 14.50 7.30
CA GLY A 32 7.69 15.91 7.05
C GLY A 32 8.17 16.27 5.63
N THR A 33 8.16 15.35 4.67
CA THR A 33 8.20 15.69 3.23
C THR A 33 6.78 15.73 2.65
N PRO A 34 6.49 16.61 1.67
CA PRO A 34 5.14 16.73 1.10
C PRO A 34 4.67 15.46 0.38
N PHE A 35 5.61 14.67 -0.16
CA PHE A 35 5.36 13.32 -0.66
C PHE A 35 6.22 12.36 0.15
N SER A 36 5.58 11.49 0.92
CA SER A 36 6.24 10.58 1.86
C SER A 36 6.28 9.14 1.34
N ALA A 37 5.52 8.80 0.31
CA ALA A 37 5.57 7.47 -0.30
C ALA A 37 5.60 7.54 -1.83
N LEU A 38 6.13 6.50 -2.45
CA LEU A 38 6.11 6.26 -3.88
C LEU A 38 5.59 4.86 -4.13
N ILE A 39 4.59 4.75 -4.99
CA ILE A 39 4.04 3.49 -5.49
C ILE A 39 4.30 3.41 -6.98
N GLY A 40 4.50 2.21 -7.52
CA GLY A 40 4.68 2.06 -8.96
C GLY A 40 4.46 0.65 -9.46
N GLY A 41 4.15 0.57 -10.75
CA GLY A 41 4.10 -0.65 -11.52
C GLY A 41 5.35 -0.84 -12.39
N GLU A 42 5.21 -1.63 -13.45
CA GLU A 42 6.28 -1.90 -14.42
C GLU A 42 6.72 -0.61 -15.15
N THR A 43 5.75 0.17 -15.64
CA THR A 43 5.98 1.30 -16.55
C THR A 43 5.61 2.66 -15.97
N TRP A 44 5.16 2.69 -14.72
CA TRP A 44 4.65 3.89 -14.07
C TRP A 44 5.07 3.92 -12.60
N ALA A 45 5.23 5.12 -12.05
CA ALA A 45 5.44 5.34 -10.64
C ALA A 45 4.90 6.72 -10.27
N PHE A 46 4.45 6.87 -9.04
CA PHE A 46 3.83 8.09 -8.57
C PHE A 46 4.08 8.32 -7.08
N GLU A 47 4.40 9.57 -6.73
CA GLU A 47 4.64 10.01 -5.37
C GLU A 47 3.32 10.44 -4.71
N ILE A 48 3.04 9.95 -3.50
CA ILE A 48 1.83 10.25 -2.73
C ILE A 48 2.17 10.92 -1.38
N THR A 49 1.26 11.76 -0.90
CA THR A 49 1.39 12.44 0.39
C THR A 49 1.26 11.45 1.55
N GLU A 50 1.62 11.89 2.76
CA GLU A 50 1.46 11.07 3.97
C GLU A 50 0.00 10.70 4.25
N SER A 51 -0.92 11.65 4.08
CA SER A 51 -2.35 11.39 4.23
C SER A 51 -2.86 10.42 3.15
N GLU A 52 -2.40 10.58 1.91
CA GLU A 52 -2.73 9.65 0.83
C GLU A 52 -2.20 8.25 1.13
N TRP A 53 -0.98 8.11 1.65
CA TRP A 53 -0.40 6.83 2.06
C TRP A 53 -1.19 6.14 3.17
N GLN A 54 -1.54 6.86 4.24
CA GLN A 54 -2.27 6.30 5.38
C GLN A 54 -3.64 5.76 4.96
N GLU A 55 -4.40 6.55 4.20
CA GLU A 55 -5.71 6.13 3.72
C GLU A 55 -5.60 4.97 2.72
N LEU A 56 -4.58 4.98 1.86
CA LEU A 56 -4.33 3.88 0.91
C LEU A 56 -4.01 2.57 1.63
N ALA A 57 -3.09 2.60 2.58
CA ALA A 57 -2.68 1.40 3.31
C ALA A 57 -3.89 0.77 4.03
N ILE A 58 -4.71 1.57 4.73
CA ILE A 58 -5.89 1.05 5.42
C ILE A 58 -6.90 0.46 4.42
N LEU A 59 -7.15 1.12 3.29
CA LEU A 59 -8.05 0.62 2.26
C LEU A 59 -7.58 -0.72 1.69
N VAL A 60 -6.32 -0.80 1.29
CA VAL A 60 -5.76 -1.99 0.62
C VAL A 60 -5.70 -3.18 1.57
N LEU A 61 -5.31 -2.96 2.83
CA LEU A 61 -5.27 -4.02 3.84
C LEU A 61 -6.68 -4.50 4.22
N ALA A 62 -7.70 -3.63 4.16
CA ALA A 62 -9.08 -4.03 4.36
C ALA A 62 -9.62 -4.87 3.19
N LEU A 63 -9.32 -4.49 1.94
CA LEU A 63 -9.65 -5.30 0.76
C LEU A 63 -9.01 -6.69 0.82
N GLU A 64 -7.71 -6.77 1.16
CA GLU A 64 -7.00 -8.05 1.27
C GLU A 64 -7.59 -8.93 2.39
N SER A 65 -7.93 -8.34 3.54
CA SER A 65 -8.59 -9.07 4.63
C SER A 65 -9.94 -9.63 4.22
N GLN A 66 -10.76 -8.84 3.50
CA GLN A 66 -12.06 -9.29 3.02
C GLN A 66 -11.93 -10.42 1.97
N HIS A 67 -10.96 -10.31 1.05
CA HIS A 67 -10.67 -11.37 0.09
C HIS A 67 -10.26 -12.67 0.82
N ALA A 68 -9.38 -12.57 1.81
CA ALA A 68 -8.92 -13.72 2.60
C ALA A 68 -10.06 -14.39 3.38
N GLU A 69 -11.01 -13.63 3.92
CA GLU A 69 -12.20 -14.16 4.60
C GLU A 69 -13.13 -14.93 3.66
N LEU A 70 -13.20 -14.49 2.40
CA LEU A 70 -14.00 -15.14 1.35
C LEU A 70 -13.29 -16.33 0.72
N GLN A 71 -11.95 -16.36 0.71
CA GLN A 71 -11.14 -17.35 -0.02
C GLN A 71 -11.59 -18.80 0.18
N GLY A 72 -11.88 -19.20 1.42
CA GLY A 72 -12.29 -20.58 1.75
C GLY A 72 -13.75 -20.91 1.41
N GLN A 73 -14.52 -19.93 0.96
CA GLN A 73 -15.94 -20.03 0.62
C GLN A 73 -16.18 -20.00 -0.89
N LEU A 74 -15.21 -19.53 -1.67
CA LEU A 74 -15.30 -19.41 -3.12
C LEU A 74 -15.07 -20.75 -3.82
N MET A 75 -15.82 -20.99 -4.89
CA MET A 75 -15.49 -22.07 -5.83
C MET A 75 -14.25 -21.68 -6.66
N LEU A 76 -13.55 -22.65 -7.24
CA LEU A 76 -12.30 -22.39 -7.98
C LEU A 76 -12.55 -21.53 -9.23
N GLU A 77 -13.72 -21.70 -9.85
CA GLU A 77 -14.18 -20.95 -11.03
C GLU A 77 -14.82 -19.59 -10.69
N GLU A 78 -15.01 -19.27 -9.41
CA GLU A 78 -15.71 -18.07 -8.99
C GLU A 78 -14.80 -16.85 -9.07
N VAL A 79 -15.27 -15.82 -9.76
CA VAL A 79 -14.61 -14.51 -9.85
C VAL A 79 -15.41 -13.53 -9.02
N ILE A 80 -14.70 -12.80 -8.14
CA ILE A 80 -15.27 -11.77 -7.29
C ILE A 80 -14.63 -10.42 -7.58
N GLU A 81 -15.38 -9.37 -7.26
CA GLU A 81 -14.93 -8.00 -7.29
C GLU A 81 -15.25 -7.37 -5.92
N LEU A 82 -14.23 -6.86 -5.25
CA LEU A 82 -14.34 -6.18 -3.95
C LEU A 82 -13.93 -4.74 -4.14
N GLU A 83 -14.86 -3.81 -3.92
CA GLU A 83 -14.64 -2.37 -4.07
C GLU A 83 -14.74 -1.66 -2.72
N MET A 84 -13.90 -0.65 -2.51
CA MET A 84 -13.92 0.17 -1.32
C MET A 84 -13.52 1.61 -1.63
N GLU A 85 -14.14 2.56 -0.93
CA GLU A 85 -13.72 3.96 -0.91
C GLU A 85 -13.21 4.33 0.49
N ARG A 86 -12.14 5.13 0.51
CA ARG A 86 -11.57 5.68 1.74
C ARG A 86 -10.85 6.99 1.44
N GLY A 87 -11.35 8.08 2.03
CA GLY A 87 -10.81 9.42 1.78
C GLY A 87 -10.85 9.75 0.28
N VAL A 88 -9.69 10.06 -0.29
CA VAL A 88 -9.50 10.35 -1.72
C VAL A 88 -9.33 9.12 -2.60
N TRP A 89 -9.28 7.92 -2.02
CA TRP A 89 -9.05 6.68 -2.73
C TRP A 89 -10.35 5.91 -2.99
N TRP A 90 -10.47 5.42 -4.22
CA TRP A 90 -11.25 4.23 -4.53
C TRP A 90 -10.27 3.10 -4.86
N GLY A 91 -10.58 1.88 -4.44
CA GLY A 91 -9.80 0.71 -4.80
C GLY A 91 -10.66 -0.52 -5.03
N CYS A 92 -10.18 -1.39 -5.89
CA CYS A 92 -10.86 -2.61 -6.30
C CYS A 92 -9.86 -3.78 -6.38
N MET A 93 -10.25 -4.91 -5.80
CA MET A 93 -9.64 -6.21 -6.07
C MET A 93 -10.59 -7.06 -6.91
N ASP A 94 -10.16 -7.44 -8.11
CA ASP A 94 -10.92 -8.32 -9.01
C ASP A 94 -10.12 -9.58 -9.35
N GLY A 95 -10.77 -10.74 -9.24
CA GLY A 95 -10.16 -12.02 -9.57
C GLY A 95 -10.77 -13.21 -8.84
N ASP A 96 -10.02 -14.30 -8.76
CA ASP A 96 -10.43 -15.54 -8.11
C ASP A 96 -9.81 -15.66 -6.69
N CYS A 97 -10.03 -16.81 -6.05
CA CYS A 97 -9.53 -17.10 -4.70
C CYS A 97 -7.99 -17.19 -4.59
N HIS A 98 -7.26 -17.23 -5.71
CA HIS A 98 -5.81 -17.38 -5.77
C HIS A 98 -5.12 -16.22 -6.50
N HIS A 99 -5.77 -15.60 -7.48
CA HIS A 99 -5.20 -14.59 -8.34
C HIS A 99 -6.17 -13.42 -8.48
N TRP A 100 -5.70 -12.24 -8.11
CA TRP A 100 -6.47 -11.01 -8.23
C TRP A 100 -5.58 -9.86 -8.68
N ASN A 101 -6.20 -8.91 -9.36
CA ASN A 101 -5.61 -7.64 -9.74
C ASN A 101 -5.96 -6.60 -8.67
N LEU A 102 -5.17 -5.52 -8.60
CA LEU A 102 -5.47 -4.36 -7.77
C LEU A 102 -5.60 -3.13 -8.66
N LYS A 103 -6.75 -2.48 -8.60
CA LYS A 103 -7.01 -1.18 -9.25
C LYS A 103 -7.17 -0.12 -8.16
N LEU A 104 -6.64 1.07 -8.40
CA LEU A 104 -6.78 2.22 -7.52
C LEU A 104 -7.09 3.46 -8.34
N ILE A 105 -7.92 4.33 -7.78
CA ILE A 105 -8.16 5.68 -8.29
C ILE A 105 -7.92 6.65 -7.14
N LEU A 106 -6.99 7.60 -7.33
CA LEU A 106 -6.83 8.77 -6.49
C LEU A 106 -7.64 9.91 -7.09
N ASN A 107 -8.68 10.35 -6.41
CA ASN A 107 -9.45 11.51 -6.80
C ASN A 107 -8.80 12.78 -6.23
N GLY A 108 -8.51 13.75 -7.10
CA GLY A 108 -7.93 15.02 -6.66
C GLY A 108 -8.99 15.91 -6.05
N GLU A 109 -8.69 16.57 -4.92
CA GLU A 109 -9.59 17.57 -4.35
C GLU A 109 -9.68 18.85 -5.20
N ALA A 110 -10.81 19.56 -5.07
CA ALA A 110 -11.26 20.66 -5.93
C ALA A 110 -10.30 21.88 -6.04
N SER A 111 -9.28 21.99 -5.19
CA SER A 111 -8.40 23.17 -5.08
C SER A 111 -6.95 22.97 -5.55
N ALA A 112 -6.70 21.90 -6.33
CA ALA A 112 -5.43 21.56 -7.02
C ALA A 112 -4.64 20.39 -6.40
N GLN A 113 -5.26 19.21 -6.38
CA GLN A 113 -4.51 17.95 -6.36
C GLN A 113 -4.69 17.22 -7.69
N ARG A 114 -3.64 16.49 -8.10
CA ARG A 114 -3.70 15.62 -9.27
C ARG A 114 -4.67 14.47 -9.01
N SER A 115 -5.08 13.80 -10.08
CA SER A 115 -5.70 12.49 -10.01
C SER A 115 -4.78 11.45 -10.63
N MET A 116 -4.89 10.20 -10.20
CA MET A 116 -4.18 9.09 -10.82
C MET A 116 -5.04 7.83 -10.83
N GLU A 117 -4.82 7.00 -11.83
CA GLU A 117 -5.31 5.63 -11.86
C GLU A 117 -4.10 4.70 -11.84
N ALA A 118 -4.17 3.67 -11.02
CA ALA A 118 -3.13 2.66 -10.88
C ALA A 118 -3.71 1.27 -11.04
N HIS A 119 -2.94 0.39 -11.65
CA HIS A 119 -3.29 -1.00 -11.82
C HIS A 119 -2.06 -1.88 -11.68
N TRP A 120 -2.16 -2.89 -10.82
CA TRP A 120 -1.24 -4.01 -10.75
C TRP A 120 -1.96 -5.30 -11.13
N PRO A 121 -1.48 -6.03 -12.15
CA PRO A 121 -1.99 -7.36 -12.44
C PRO A 121 -1.46 -8.39 -11.42
N SER A 122 -2.12 -9.54 -11.31
CA SER A 122 -1.50 -10.72 -10.69
C SER A 122 -0.21 -11.12 -11.45
N PRO A 123 0.91 -11.47 -10.77
CA PRO A 123 1.07 -11.59 -9.31
C PRO A 123 1.59 -10.31 -8.62
N ALA A 124 1.84 -9.23 -9.37
CA ALA A 124 2.38 -7.98 -8.83
C ALA A 124 1.45 -7.36 -7.77
N ALA A 125 0.12 -7.52 -7.93
CA ALA A 125 -0.89 -7.08 -6.97
C ALA A 125 -0.66 -7.68 -5.57
N ALA A 126 -0.55 -9.00 -5.44
CA ALA A 126 -0.30 -9.64 -4.15
C ALA A 126 1.04 -9.19 -3.54
N ALA A 127 2.06 -8.99 -4.37
CA ALA A 127 3.39 -8.59 -3.91
C ALA A 127 3.42 -7.14 -3.39
N ILE A 128 2.79 -6.19 -4.09
CA ILE A 128 2.69 -4.80 -3.62
C ILE A 128 1.87 -4.72 -2.32
N VAL A 129 0.78 -5.48 -2.21
CA VAL A 129 -0.04 -5.51 -0.99
C VAL A 129 0.74 -6.07 0.20
N ALA A 130 1.50 -7.15 0.02
CA ALA A 130 2.38 -7.67 1.07
C ALA A 130 3.46 -6.67 1.51
N ALA A 131 4.01 -5.91 0.56
CA ALA A 131 4.96 -4.84 0.87
C ALA A 131 4.30 -3.68 1.63
N MET A 132 3.09 -3.28 1.24
CA MET A 132 2.29 -2.27 1.95
C MET A 132 2.00 -2.70 3.39
N ARG A 133 1.58 -3.96 3.60
CA ARG A 133 1.37 -4.54 4.93
C ARG A 133 2.63 -4.46 5.79
N THR A 134 3.76 -4.90 5.24
CA THR A 134 5.07 -4.86 5.94
C THR A 134 5.46 -3.44 6.33
N ALA A 135 5.34 -2.48 5.41
CA ALA A 135 5.64 -1.08 5.69
C ALA A 135 4.72 -0.51 6.77
N TRP A 136 3.41 -0.76 6.66
CA TRP A 136 2.40 -0.30 7.61
C TRP A 136 2.61 -0.85 9.02
N ASP A 137 2.90 -2.15 9.15
CA ASP A 137 3.14 -2.78 10.44
C ASP A 137 4.41 -2.23 11.10
N LEU A 138 5.47 -1.96 10.33
CA LEU A 138 6.71 -1.36 10.83
C LEU A 138 6.50 0.08 11.33
N GLU A 139 5.69 0.88 10.64
CA GLU A 139 5.34 2.24 11.07
C GLU A 139 4.54 2.21 12.39
N ASN A 140 3.54 1.33 12.49
CA ASN A 140 2.66 1.24 13.66
C ASN A 140 3.29 0.51 14.87
N TYR A 141 4.36 -0.28 14.67
CA TYR A 141 5.09 -0.88 15.78
C TYR A 141 6.01 0.13 16.50
N GLN A 142 6.44 1.20 15.83
CA GLN A 142 7.35 2.21 16.38
C GLN A 142 6.66 3.28 17.25
N THR A 143 5.33 3.30 17.27
CA THR A 143 4.50 4.24 18.04
C THR A 143 4.10 3.72 19.45
N HIS A 144 4.57 2.52 19.83
CA HIS A 144 4.40 1.90 21.17
C HIS A 144 5.73 1.72 21.89
#